data_AF-A0A2M7VK39-F1
#
_entry.id   AF-A0A2M7VK39-F1
#
_cell.length_a   1.000
_cell.length_b   1.000
_cell.length_c   1.000
_cell.angle_alpha   90.00
_cell.angle_beta   90.00
_cell.angle_gamma   90.00
#
_symmetry.space_group_name_H-M   'P 1'
#
loop_
_entity.id
_entity.type
_entity.pdbx_description
1 polymer ?
#
loop_
_entity_poly.entity_id
_entity_poly.type
_entity_poly.pdbx_seq_one_letter_code
_entity_poly.pdbx_strand_id
1 'polypeptide(L)'
;MNILVLIFNTILYQPLLNGLILLYEYIPGHDFGIAVIILTLIIRFLLCPSSIRGVRSQRALTNLQPKIKEIQEKYKDNKEEQMKLLMELYKKEKVNPFSGCLPLLLQLPILIAMYQVFLRGLQPESLSQSLYSFVSHPGIINFSFLGIINLTESNMFLALLAGVLQFYQLKISTLRAITHGSKEIVKEKTTDFSKTMQSQMLYLFPALTVYIIWQFGSIIGLYWTVSILFSIGEQYIVKKKYA
;
A
#
# COMPACT_ATOMS: atom_id res chain seq x y z
N MET A 1 -5.49 23.76 17.81
CA MET A 1 -5.00 22.56 17.11
C MET A 1 -6.06 22.12 16.10
N ASN A 2 -5.70 21.85 14.85
CA ASN A 2 -6.66 21.50 13.80
C ASN A 2 -7.34 20.15 14.13
N ILE A 3 -8.68 20.08 14.07
CA ILE A 3 -9.47 18.86 14.39
C ILE A 3 -8.96 17.65 13.60
N LEU A 4 -8.58 17.83 12.34
CA LEU A 4 -8.04 16.75 11.51
C LEU A 4 -6.73 16.18 12.07
N VAL A 5 -5.86 17.04 12.60
CA VAL A 5 -4.60 16.63 13.22
C VAL A 5 -4.87 15.89 14.52
N LEU A 6 -5.84 16.34 15.32
CA LEU A 6 -6.26 15.63 16.53
C LEU A 6 -6.75 14.21 16.20
N ILE A 7 -7.66 14.08 15.24
CA ILE A 7 -8.22 12.79 14.81
C ILE A 7 -7.10 11.88 14.29
N PHE A 8 -6.23 12.40 13.42
CA PHE A 8 -5.09 11.65 12.90
C PHE A 8 -4.18 11.16 14.03
N ASN A 9 -3.87 12.03 14.99
CA ASN A 9 -2.97 11.68 16.08
C ASN A 9 -3.58 10.63 17.01
N THR A 10 -4.83 10.82 17.42
CA THR A 10 -5.52 9.93 18.37
C THR A 10 -5.88 8.58 17.76
N ILE A 11 -6.27 8.53 16.48
CA ILE A 11 -6.74 7.30 15.83
C ILE A 11 -5.60 6.51 15.18
N LEU A 12 -4.59 7.18 14.63
CA LEU A 12 -3.53 6.52 13.87
C LEU A 12 -2.17 6.61 14.58
N TYR A 13 -1.63 7.81 14.75
CA TYR A 13 -0.26 7.97 15.24
C TYR A 13 -0.04 7.36 16.63
N GLN A 14 -0.86 7.72 17.60
CA GLN A 14 -0.68 7.32 18.99
C GLN A 14 -0.89 5.81 19.20
N PRO A 15 -1.94 5.17 18.64
CA PRO A 15 -2.08 3.72 18.73
C PRO A 15 -0.94 2.96 18.04
N LEU A 16 -0.46 3.45 16.89
CA LEU A 16 0.65 2.81 16.17
C LEU A 16 1.97 2.92 16.94
N LEU A 17 2.27 4.09 17.52
CA LEU A 17 3.44 4.28 18.38
C LEU A 17 3.39 3.35 19.60
N ASN A 18 2.28 3.38 20.34
CA ASN A 18 2.11 2.58 21.55
C ASN A 18 2.13 1.08 21.24
N GLY A 19 1.49 0.66 20.15
CA GLY A 19 1.54 -0.72 19.69
C GLY A 19 2.97 -1.16 19.36
N LEU A 20 3.77 -0.29 18.72
CA LEU A 20 5.16 -0.59 18.42
C LEU A 20 6.01 -0.74 19.69
N ILE A 21 5.88 0.19 20.63
CA ILE A 21 6.63 0.16 21.90
C ILE A 21 6.23 -1.04 22.75
N LEU A 22 4.93 -1.33 22.87
CA LEU A 22 4.47 -2.54 23.54
C LEU A 22 5.08 -3.79 22.92
N LEU A 23 5.02 -3.93 21.60
CA LEU A 23 5.64 -5.09 20.94
C LEU A 23 7.13 -5.18 21.23
N TYR A 24 7.86 -4.07 21.16
CA TYR A 24 9.29 -4.02 21.48
C TYR A 24 9.59 -4.45 22.93
N GLU A 25 8.76 -4.06 23.89
CA GLU A 25 8.93 -4.44 25.31
C GLU A 25 8.62 -5.92 25.57
N TYR A 26 7.61 -6.48 24.89
CA TYR A 26 7.19 -7.86 25.10
C TYR A 26 7.96 -8.89 24.25
N ILE A 27 8.69 -8.45 23.21
CA ILE A 27 9.49 -9.35 22.37
C ILE A 27 10.76 -9.77 23.11
N PRO A 28 11.04 -11.09 23.20
CA PRO A 28 12.29 -11.57 23.78
C PRO A 28 13.51 -10.97 23.07
N GLY A 29 14.42 -10.39 23.84
CA GLY A 29 15.64 -9.76 23.32
C GLY A 29 15.45 -8.34 22.79
N HIS A 30 14.26 -7.74 22.94
CA HIS A 30 13.98 -6.36 22.55
C HIS A 30 14.41 -6.05 21.10
N ASP A 31 14.07 -6.96 20.17
CA ASP A 31 14.40 -6.77 18.76
C ASP A 31 13.39 -5.84 18.10
N PHE A 32 13.85 -4.63 17.76
CA PHE A 32 13.00 -3.61 17.17
C PHE A 32 12.51 -3.99 15.77
N GLY A 33 13.33 -4.69 14.99
CA GLY A 33 12.91 -5.17 13.67
C GLY A 33 11.78 -6.20 13.74
N ILE A 34 11.83 -7.12 14.70
CA ILE A 34 10.73 -8.07 14.94
C ILE A 34 9.46 -7.31 15.38
N ALA A 35 9.58 -6.29 16.22
CA ALA A 35 8.45 -5.44 16.63
C ALA A 35 7.79 -4.76 15.42
N VAL A 36 8.59 -4.20 14.51
CA VAL A 36 8.13 -3.60 13.26
C VAL A 36 7.44 -4.63 12.37
N ILE A 37 8.00 -5.83 12.22
CA ILE A 37 7.40 -6.91 11.42
C ILE A 37 6.02 -7.28 11.96
N ILE A 38 5.92 -7.57 13.26
CA ILE A 38 4.67 -8.01 13.88
C ILE A 38 3.61 -6.92 13.78
N LEU A 39 3.96 -5.66 14.08
CA LEU A 39 3.04 -4.54 13.95
C LEU A 39 2.52 -4.41 12.51
N THR A 40 3.43 -4.52 11.54
CA THR A 40 3.07 -4.45 10.11
C THR A 40 2.07 -5.54 9.74
N LEU A 41 2.29 -6.78 10.21
CA LEU A 41 1.37 -7.89 9.96
C LEU A 41 0.00 -7.63 10.58
N ILE A 42 -0.06 -7.14 11.83
CA ILE A 42 -1.32 -6.79 12.50
C ILE A 42 -2.11 -5.76 11.68
N ILE A 43 -1.46 -4.66 11.29
CA ILE A 43 -2.07 -3.63 10.44
C ILE A 43 -2.61 -4.24 9.16
N ARG A 44 -1.80 -5.07 8.50
CA ARG A 44 -2.15 -5.72 7.23
C ARG A 44 -3.32 -6.69 7.37
N PHE A 45 -3.39 -7.46 8.45
CA PHE A 45 -4.54 -8.32 8.74
C PHE A 45 -5.83 -7.53 8.95
N LEU A 46 -5.77 -6.39 9.65
CA LEU A 46 -6.93 -5.51 9.83
C LEU A 46 -7.41 -4.89 8.51
N LEU A 47 -6.49 -4.56 7.60
CA LEU A 47 -6.79 -3.98 6.29
C LEU A 47 -7.17 -5.00 5.21
N CYS A 48 -6.81 -6.28 5.41
CA CYS A 48 -7.09 -7.38 4.49
C CYS A 48 -8.53 -7.44 3.95
N PRO A 49 -9.60 -7.35 4.77
CA PRO A 49 -10.97 -7.34 4.24
C PRO A 49 -11.24 -6.17 3.28
N SER A 50 -10.58 -5.02 3.47
CA SER A 50 -10.67 -3.89 2.55
C SER A 50 -9.93 -4.18 1.24
N SER A 51 -8.71 -4.71 1.32
CA SER A 51 -7.92 -5.14 0.15
C SER A 51 -8.69 -6.13 -0.73
N ILE A 52 -9.32 -7.15 -0.13
CA ILE A 52 -10.12 -8.15 -0.85
C ILE A 52 -11.30 -7.50 -1.59
N ARG A 53 -11.99 -6.56 -0.96
CA ARG A 53 -13.10 -5.82 -1.61
C ARG A 53 -12.60 -5.01 -2.80
N GLY A 54 -11.43 -4.36 -2.68
CA GLY A 54 -10.81 -3.63 -3.78
C GLY A 54 -10.48 -4.52 -4.97
N VAL A 55 -9.87 -5.69 -4.73
CA VAL A 55 -9.54 -6.65 -5.80
C VAL A 55 -10.80 -7.19 -6.50
N ARG A 56 -11.86 -7.49 -5.76
CA ARG A 56 -13.14 -7.92 -6.35
C ARG A 56 -13.72 -6.84 -7.26
N SER A 57 -13.71 -5.59 -6.83
CA SER A 57 -14.21 -4.48 -7.65
C SER A 57 -13.36 -4.26 -8.90
N GLN A 58 -12.04 -4.40 -8.80
CA GLN A 58 -11.14 -4.27 -9.94
C GLN A 58 -11.46 -5.31 -11.02
N ARG A 59 -11.78 -6.55 -10.63
CA ARG A 59 -12.18 -7.61 -11.58
C ARG A 59 -13.52 -7.32 -12.26
N ALA A 60 -14.50 -6.83 -11.51
CA ALA A 60 -15.77 -6.42 -12.10
C ALA A 60 -15.57 -5.33 -13.15
N LEU A 61 -14.67 -4.37 -12.90
CA LEU A 61 -14.27 -3.36 -13.88
C LEU A 61 -13.54 -3.96 -15.08
N THR A 62 -12.66 -4.96 -14.89
CA THR A 62 -12.01 -5.68 -16.00
C THR A 62 -13.05 -6.37 -16.90
N ASN A 63 -14.08 -6.99 -16.33
CA ASN A 63 -15.15 -7.63 -17.10
C ASN A 63 -15.99 -6.63 -17.91
N LEU A 64 -16.07 -5.37 -17.46
CA LEU A 64 -16.76 -4.29 -18.18
C LEU A 64 -15.90 -3.63 -19.26
N GLN A 65 -14.59 -3.91 -19.34
CA GLN A 65 -13.70 -3.29 -20.32
C GLN A 65 -14.19 -3.36 -21.78
N PRO A 66 -14.79 -4.46 -22.28
CA PRO A 66 -15.32 -4.49 -23.64
C PRO A 66 -16.41 -3.44 -23.87
N LYS A 67 -17.39 -3.33 -22.95
CA LYS A 67 -18.47 -2.35 -23.02
C LYS A 67 -17.96 -0.91 -22.87
N ILE A 68 -16.96 -0.71 -22.01
CA ILE A 68 -16.30 0.59 -21.82
C ILE A 68 -15.64 1.03 -23.14
N LYS A 69 -14.93 0.13 -23.81
CA LYS A 69 -14.30 0.41 -25.11
C LYS A 69 -15.30 0.74 -26.20
N GLU A 70 -16.41 -0.01 -26.28
CA GLU A 70 -17.48 0.25 -27.24
C GLU A 70 -18.05 1.68 -27.08
N ILE A 71 -18.33 2.11 -25.84
CA ILE A 71 -18.76 3.48 -25.55
C ILE A 71 -17.67 4.49 -25.93
N GLN A 72 -16.41 4.19 -25.61
CA GLN A 72 -15.30 5.09 -25.90
C GLN A 72 -15.07 5.32 -27.40
N GLU A 73 -15.23 4.27 -28.21
CA GLU A 73 -15.11 4.31 -29.66
C GLU A 73 -16.30 5.03 -30.30
N LYS A 74 -17.53 4.72 -29.86
CA LYS A 74 -18.76 5.29 -30.42
C LYS A 74 -18.92 6.80 -30.13
N TYR A 75 -18.42 7.27 -28.99
CA TYR A 75 -18.55 8.66 -28.54
C TYR A 75 -17.21 9.40 -28.42
N LYS A 76 -16.22 9.02 -29.24
CA LYS A 76 -14.86 9.59 -29.20
C LYS A 76 -14.83 11.12 -29.33
N ASP A 77 -15.73 11.68 -30.14
CA ASP A 77 -15.80 13.12 -30.43
C ASP A 77 -16.70 13.88 -29.45
N ASN A 78 -17.45 13.17 -28.59
CA ASN A 78 -18.34 13.78 -27.59
C ASN A 78 -18.01 13.25 -26.18
N LYS A 79 -17.03 13.91 -25.54
CA LYS A 79 -16.54 13.54 -24.21
C LYS A 79 -17.59 13.65 -23.11
N GLU A 80 -18.54 14.58 -23.24
CA GLU A 80 -19.59 14.77 -22.24
C GLU A 80 -20.57 13.59 -22.26
N GLU A 81 -21.05 13.22 -23.44
CA GLU A 81 -21.94 12.07 -23.63
C GLU A 81 -21.23 10.75 -23.27
N GLN A 82 -19.95 10.63 -23.63
CA GLN A 82 -19.10 9.51 -23.23
C GLN A 82 -19.03 9.37 -21.70
N MET A 83 -18.77 10.46 -20.96
CA MET A 83 -18.70 10.42 -19.50
C MET A 83 -20.03 10.02 -18.87
N LYS A 84 -21.15 10.54 -19.40
CA LYS A 84 -22.50 10.21 -18.94
C LYS A 84 -22.82 8.74 -19.13
N LEU A 85 -22.60 8.19 -20.32
CA LEU A 85 -22.86 6.78 -20.63
C LEU A 85 -21.97 5.83 -19.83
N LEU A 86 -20.70 6.18 -19.59
CA LEU A 86 -19.83 5.40 -18.72
C LEU A 86 -20.36 5.36 -17.27
N MET A 87 -20.82 6.49 -16.74
CA MET A 87 -21.41 6.54 -15.40
C MET A 87 -22.74 5.78 -15.30
N GLU A 88 -23.57 5.82 -16.35
CA GLU A 88 -24.78 5.01 -16.45
C GLU A 88 -24.46 3.52 -16.51
N LEU A 89 -23.44 3.11 -17.29
CA LEU A 89 -22.96 1.74 -17.33
C LEU A 89 -22.51 1.26 -15.95
N TYR A 90 -21.68 2.05 -15.25
CA TYR A 90 -21.23 1.72 -13.90
C TYR A 90 -22.39 1.57 -12.91
N LYS A 91 -23.39 2.47 -12.97
CA LYS A 91 -24.60 2.38 -12.14
C LYS A 91 -25.44 1.15 -12.47
N LYS A 92 -25.66 0.86 -13.77
CA LYS A 92 -26.45 -0.28 -14.25
C LYS A 92 -25.84 -1.61 -13.82
N GLU A 93 -24.52 -1.72 -13.92
CA GLU A 93 -23.76 -2.92 -13.56
C GLU A 93 -23.41 -2.97 -12.07
N LYS A 94 -23.79 -1.93 -11.29
CA LYS A 94 -23.51 -1.78 -9.86
C LYS A 94 -22.02 -1.90 -9.51
N VAL A 95 -21.15 -1.42 -10.40
CA VAL A 95 -19.69 -1.40 -10.22
C VAL A 95 -19.23 0.01 -9.86
N ASN A 96 -18.42 0.14 -8.82
CA ASN A 96 -17.80 1.41 -8.46
C ASN A 96 -16.39 1.52 -9.07
N PRO A 97 -16.12 2.48 -9.98
CA PRO A 97 -14.81 2.63 -10.60
C PRO A 97 -13.71 3.03 -9.61
N PHE A 98 -14.06 3.66 -8.48
CA PHE A 98 -13.10 4.08 -7.45
C PHE A 98 -12.79 2.99 -6.42
N SER A 99 -13.54 1.89 -6.40
CA SER A 99 -13.30 0.82 -5.43
C SER A 99 -11.97 0.09 -5.66
N GLY A 100 -11.36 0.19 -6.85
CA GLY A 100 -10.02 -0.35 -7.12
C GLY A 100 -8.89 0.40 -6.40
N CYS A 101 -9.05 1.70 -6.11
CA CYS A 101 -8.06 2.49 -5.36
C CYS A 101 -8.38 2.61 -3.86
N LEU A 102 -9.53 2.08 -3.40
CA LEU A 102 -9.92 2.10 -1.99
C LEU A 102 -8.85 1.53 -1.04
N PRO A 103 -8.17 0.41 -1.34
CA PRO A 103 -7.09 -0.08 -0.48
C PRO A 103 -5.93 0.91 -0.38
N LEU A 104 -5.59 1.58 -1.47
CA LEU A 104 -4.53 2.60 -1.51
C LEU A 104 -4.90 3.82 -0.66
N LEU A 105 -6.15 4.30 -0.78
CA LEU A 105 -6.62 5.46 -0.02
C LEU A 105 -6.62 5.20 1.49
N LEU A 106 -6.94 3.99 1.94
CA LEU A 106 -6.84 3.61 3.34
C LEU A 106 -5.40 3.39 3.80
N GLN A 107 -4.54 2.90 2.90
CA GLN A 107 -3.12 2.65 3.21
C GLN A 107 -2.33 3.95 3.37
N LEU A 108 -2.64 5.00 2.60
CA LEU A 108 -1.88 6.26 2.61
C LEU A 108 -1.82 6.94 3.99
N PRO A 109 -2.93 7.17 4.71
CA PRO A 109 -2.88 7.74 6.07
C PRO A 109 -2.07 6.88 7.05
N ILE A 110 -2.15 5.56 6.93
CA ILE A 110 -1.42 4.62 7.80
C ILE A 110 0.08 4.67 7.50
N LEU A 111 0.46 4.75 6.22
CA LEU A 111 1.85 4.95 5.81
C LEU A 111 2.41 6.26 6.38
N ILE A 112 1.65 7.36 6.28
CA ILE A 112 2.06 8.66 6.83
C ILE A 112 2.21 8.57 8.35
N ALA A 113 1.29 7.90 9.04
CA ALA A 113 1.36 7.73 10.49
C ALA A 113 2.58 6.91 10.92
N MET A 114 2.81 5.75 10.30
CA MET A 114 4.01 4.93 10.57
C MET A 114 5.30 5.69 10.29
N TYR A 115 5.34 6.48 9.22
CA TYR A 115 6.48 7.32 8.90
C TYR A 115 6.75 8.38 9.97
N GLN A 116 5.69 9.04 10.49
CA GLN A 116 5.82 9.98 11.61
C GLN A 116 6.27 9.28 12.91
N VAL A 117 5.77 8.07 13.16
CA VAL A 117 6.21 7.24 14.29
C VAL A 117 7.71 7.00 14.20
N PHE A 118 8.22 6.56 13.05
CA PHE A 118 9.64 6.28 12.87
C PHE A 118 10.54 7.52 12.91
N LEU A 119 10.11 8.64 12.36
CA LEU A 119 10.95 9.85 12.32
C LEU A 119 10.96 10.66 13.62
N ARG A 120 9.84 10.70 14.34
CA ARG A 120 9.65 11.63 15.47
C ARG A 120 9.12 10.95 16.72
N GLY A 121 8.31 9.90 16.57
CA GLY A 121 7.67 9.23 17.70
C GLY A 121 8.61 8.46 18.61
N LEU A 122 9.77 8.06 18.10
CA LEU A 122 10.79 7.28 18.83
C LEU A 122 11.79 8.16 19.60
N GLN A 123 11.66 9.49 19.53
CA GLN A 123 12.47 10.42 20.30
C GLN A 123 12.03 10.41 21.79
N PRO A 124 12.96 10.55 22.75
CA PRO A 124 12.63 10.49 24.19
C PRO A 124 11.52 11.47 24.61
N GLU A 125 11.50 12.67 24.04
CA GLU A 125 10.49 13.68 24.33
C GLU A 125 9.10 13.24 23.86
N SER A 126 9.02 12.69 22.66
CA SER A 126 7.77 12.19 22.06
C SER A 126 7.21 11.00 22.81
N LEU A 127 8.07 10.06 23.22
CA LEU A 127 7.69 8.91 24.03
C LEU A 127 7.11 9.37 25.38
N SER A 128 7.69 10.42 25.98
CA SER A 128 7.26 10.89 27.31
C SER A 128 5.86 11.50 27.27
N GLN A 129 5.44 12.03 26.13
CA GLN A 129 4.16 12.72 25.97
C GLN A 129 3.07 11.85 25.32
N SER A 130 3.46 10.88 24.48
CA SER A 130 2.52 10.16 23.61
C SER A 130 2.20 8.74 24.08
N LEU A 131 2.95 8.19 25.04
CA LEU A 131 2.68 6.87 25.57
C LEU A 131 1.40 6.85 26.42
N TYR A 132 0.64 5.77 26.31
CA TYR A 132 -0.49 5.51 27.19
C TYR A 132 0.00 5.11 28.58
N SER A 133 -0.83 5.35 29.59
CA SER A 133 -0.49 5.09 31.00
C SER A 133 -0.13 3.63 31.31
N PHE A 134 -0.55 2.68 30.48
CA PHE A 134 -0.26 1.26 30.63
C PHE A 134 0.93 0.76 29.79
N VAL A 135 1.56 1.62 28.99
CA VAL A 135 2.75 1.29 28.21
C VAL A 135 3.97 1.77 28.98
N SER A 136 4.92 0.87 29.21
CA SER A 136 6.13 1.24 29.95
C SER A 136 7.05 2.07 29.06
N HIS A 137 7.91 2.85 29.71
CA HIS A 137 8.86 3.68 28.99
C HIS A 137 10.11 2.84 28.69
N PRO A 138 10.46 2.60 27.41
CA PRO A 138 11.50 1.64 27.05
C PRO A 138 12.93 2.14 27.31
N GLY A 139 13.09 3.37 27.82
CA GLY A 139 14.39 4.01 27.96
C GLY A 139 15.07 4.22 26.61
N ILE A 140 16.30 3.69 26.45
CA ILE A 140 17.04 3.75 25.19
C ILE A 140 16.61 2.58 24.30
N ILE A 141 16.01 2.90 23.15
CA ILE A 141 15.58 1.91 22.18
C ILE A 141 16.78 1.43 21.37
N ASN A 142 16.96 0.12 21.28
CA ASN A 142 17.94 -0.50 20.39
C ASN A 142 17.29 -0.78 19.03
N PHE A 143 17.71 -0.05 17.99
CA PHE A 143 17.17 -0.19 16.63
C PHE A 143 17.75 -1.37 15.83
N SER A 144 18.18 -2.42 16.51
CA SER A 144 18.72 -3.62 15.85
C SER A 144 17.61 -4.51 15.28
N PHE A 145 17.93 -5.18 14.17
CA PHE A 145 17.18 -6.28 13.60
C PHE A 145 18.06 -7.51 13.49
N LEU A 146 17.63 -8.59 14.15
CA LEU A 146 18.29 -9.88 14.30
C LEU A 146 19.71 -9.79 14.90
N GLY A 147 20.06 -8.68 15.54
CA GLY A 147 21.41 -8.42 16.04
C GLY A 147 22.43 -8.03 14.95
N ILE A 148 22.03 -7.96 13.68
CA ILE A 148 22.95 -7.83 12.54
C ILE A 148 22.76 -6.50 11.80
N ILE A 149 21.53 -5.99 11.75
CA ILE A 149 21.17 -4.82 10.95
C ILE A 149 20.77 -3.67 11.88
N ASN A 150 21.48 -2.54 11.81
CA ASN A 150 21.04 -1.30 12.43
C ASN A 150 19.97 -0.64 11.55
N LEU A 151 18.75 -0.53 12.06
CA LEU A 151 17.62 -0.06 11.26
C LEU A 151 17.63 1.47 11.06
N THR A 152 18.29 2.23 11.94
CA THR A 152 18.37 3.70 11.82
C THR A 152 19.19 4.12 10.61
N GLU A 153 20.14 3.29 10.21
CA GLU A 153 21.01 3.53 9.05
C GLU A 153 20.36 3.06 7.76
N SER A 154 20.81 3.65 6.64
CA SER A 154 20.45 3.15 5.33
C SER A 154 21.07 1.79 5.07
N ASN A 155 20.28 0.87 4.52
CA ASN A 155 20.75 -0.44 4.08
C ASN A 155 20.35 -0.64 2.61
N MET A 156 21.35 -0.59 1.72
CA MET A 156 21.13 -0.71 0.28
C MET A 156 20.50 -2.06 -0.10
N PHE A 157 20.85 -3.14 0.60
CA PHE A 157 20.27 -4.46 0.34
C PHE A 157 18.76 -4.46 0.61
N LEU A 158 18.32 -3.90 1.74
CA LEU A 158 16.89 -3.77 2.06
C LEU A 158 16.16 -2.83 1.09
N ALA A 159 16.79 -1.73 0.68
CA ALA A 159 16.22 -0.80 -0.30
C ALA A 159 15.98 -1.49 -1.65
N LEU A 160 16.99 -2.19 -2.18
CA LEU A 160 16.88 -2.94 -3.43
C LEU A 160 15.88 -4.09 -3.33
N LEU A 161 15.90 -4.84 -2.24
CA LEU A 161 14.94 -5.92 -1.99
C LEU A 161 13.50 -5.41 -2.02
N ALA A 162 13.22 -4.30 -1.32
CA ALA A 162 11.91 -3.67 -1.32
C ALA A 162 11.49 -3.25 -2.74
N GLY A 163 12.38 -2.59 -3.49
CA GLY A 163 12.12 -2.18 -4.87
C GLY A 163 11.82 -3.36 -5.80
N VAL A 164 12.63 -4.42 -5.74
CA VAL A 164 12.43 -5.64 -6.57
C VAL A 164 11.11 -6.32 -6.22
N LEU A 165 10.80 -6.47 -4.93
CA LEU A 165 9.54 -7.07 -4.49
C LEU A 165 8.34 -6.21 -4.89
N GLN A 166 8.44 -4.89 -4.83
CA GLN A 166 7.39 -3.98 -5.24
C GLN A 166 7.15 -4.02 -6.73
N PHE A 167 8.22 -4.06 -7.53
CA PHE A 167 8.12 -4.27 -8.97
C PHE A 167 7.40 -5.59 -9.27
N TYR A 168 7.77 -6.67 -8.61
CA TYR A 168 7.13 -7.97 -8.76
C TYR A 168 5.64 -7.95 -8.36
N GLN A 169 5.31 -7.33 -7.22
CA GLN A 169 3.95 -7.15 -6.73
C GLN A 169 3.09 -6.37 -7.74
N LEU A 170 3.61 -5.25 -8.28
CA LEU A 170 2.91 -4.44 -9.27
C LEU A 170 2.72 -5.18 -10.59
N LYS A 171 3.74 -5.93 -11.03
CA LYS A 171 3.68 -6.73 -12.25
C LYS A 171 2.57 -7.79 -12.17
N ILE A 172 2.43 -8.48 -11.03
CA ILE A 172 1.37 -9.48 -10.82
C ILE A 172 -0.01 -8.82 -10.78
N SER A 173 -0.14 -7.64 -10.20
CA SER A 173 -1.42 -6.94 -10.11
C SER A 173 -1.87 -6.34 -11.44
N THR A 174 -0.94 -5.88 -12.30
CA THR A 174 -1.24 -5.30 -13.63
C THR A 174 -1.39 -6.33 -14.75
N LEU A 175 -0.69 -7.47 -14.73
CA LEU A 175 -0.74 -8.50 -15.79
C LEU A 175 -2.15 -9.08 -16.06
N ARG A 176 -3.09 -8.95 -15.11
CA ARG A 176 -4.47 -9.44 -15.23
C ARG A 176 -5.39 -8.58 -16.10
N ALA A 177 -5.04 -7.32 -16.41
CA ALA A 177 -5.84 -6.48 -17.29
C ALA A 177 -5.71 -6.91 -18.78
N ILE A 178 -4.68 -7.69 -19.12
CA ILE A 178 -4.32 -8.01 -20.51
C ILE A 178 -4.78 -9.42 -20.92
N THR A 179 -4.90 -10.37 -19.99
CA THR A 179 -5.06 -11.80 -20.35
C THR A 179 -6.50 -12.26 -20.61
N HIS A 180 -7.52 -11.46 -20.30
CA HIS A 180 -8.94 -11.81 -20.53
C HIS A 180 -9.59 -11.11 -21.74
N GLY A 181 -8.83 -10.37 -22.54
CA GLY A 181 -9.28 -9.89 -23.85
C GLY A 181 -8.47 -10.60 -24.94
N SER A 182 -9.11 -11.56 -25.60
CA SER A 182 -8.81 -12.09 -26.94
C SER A 182 -7.38 -11.91 -27.48
N LYS A 183 -6.72 -13.05 -27.74
CA LYS A 183 -5.43 -13.14 -28.45
C LYS A 183 -5.43 -12.59 -29.89
N GLU A 184 -6.50 -11.99 -30.38
CA GLU A 184 -6.60 -11.53 -31.76
C GLU A 184 -7.38 -10.21 -31.82
N ILE A 185 -6.81 -9.26 -32.60
CA ILE A 185 -7.41 -8.01 -33.10
C ILE A 185 -7.54 -6.94 -31.98
N VAL A 186 -6.67 -5.93 -31.85
CA VAL A 186 -6.61 -4.70 -32.66
C VAL A 186 -5.29 -3.95 -32.35
N LYS A 187 -4.50 -3.65 -33.38
CA LYS A 187 -3.50 -2.56 -33.38
C LYS A 187 -4.28 -1.24 -33.47
N GLU A 188 -4.63 -0.54 -32.38
CA GLU A 188 -5.14 0.84 -32.50
C GLU A 188 -5.20 1.66 -31.19
N LYS A 189 -4.20 2.55 -31.05
CA LYS A 189 -4.20 3.99 -30.69
C LYS A 189 -5.21 4.68 -29.76
N THR A 190 -6.15 4.01 -29.07
CA THR A 190 -7.04 4.69 -28.07
C THR A 190 -6.85 4.22 -26.63
N THR A 191 -5.78 3.48 -26.35
CA THR A 191 -5.37 3.08 -24.98
C THR A 191 -3.99 3.61 -24.56
N ASP A 192 -3.46 4.63 -25.23
CA ASP A 192 -2.08 5.11 -24.99
C ASP A 192 -1.91 5.78 -23.62
N PHE A 193 -2.87 6.58 -23.15
CA PHE A 193 -2.72 7.26 -21.86
C PHE A 193 -2.76 6.28 -20.67
N SER A 194 -3.76 5.39 -20.61
CA SER A 194 -3.89 4.42 -19.51
C SER A 194 -2.77 3.37 -19.51
N LYS A 195 -2.31 2.92 -20.69
CA LYS A 195 -1.17 1.99 -20.80
C LYS A 195 0.14 2.69 -20.42
N THR A 196 0.35 3.93 -20.86
CA THR A 196 1.55 4.72 -20.50
C THR A 196 1.58 4.99 -19.00
N MET A 197 0.46 5.41 -18.41
CA MET A 197 0.34 5.65 -16.96
C MET A 197 0.62 4.37 -16.15
N GLN A 198 0.06 3.22 -16.55
CA GLN A 198 0.35 1.94 -15.88
C GLN A 198 1.81 1.52 -16.02
N SER A 199 2.41 1.71 -17.20
CA SER A 199 3.82 1.41 -17.44
C SER A 199 4.74 2.31 -16.59
N GLN A 200 4.44 3.60 -16.51
CA GLN A 200 5.17 4.54 -15.65
C GLN A 200 5.08 4.13 -14.18
N MET A 201 3.89 3.78 -13.67
CA MET A 201 3.73 3.30 -12.30
C MET A 201 4.55 2.04 -12.02
N LEU A 202 4.68 1.14 -13.00
CA LEU A 202 5.42 -0.13 -12.84
C LEU A 202 6.91 0.07 -12.62
N TYR A 203 7.54 1.09 -13.22
CA TYR A 203 8.98 1.33 -13.09
C TYR A 203 9.33 2.49 -12.14
N LEU A 204 8.58 3.59 -12.20
CA LEU A 204 8.86 4.79 -11.42
C LEU A 204 8.62 4.56 -9.93
N PHE A 205 7.55 3.87 -9.56
CA PHE A 205 7.20 3.70 -8.15
C PHE A 205 8.18 2.80 -7.39
N PRO A 206 8.64 1.66 -7.94
CA PRO A 206 9.74 0.89 -7.34
C PRO A 206 11.04 1.69 -7.24
N ALA A 207 11.43 2.43 -8.28
CA ALA A 207 12.65 3.24 -8.25
C ALA A 207 12.59 4.33 -7.16
N LEU A 208 11.46 5.03 -7.06
CA LEU A 208 11.22 6.01 -6.01
C LEU A 208 11.27 5.37 -4.62
N THR A 209 10.73 4.15 -4.47
CA THR A 209 10.74 3.46 -3.18
C THR A 209 12.15 3.08 -2.75
N VAL A 210 13.00 2.59 -3.67
CA VAL A 210 14.43 2.37 -3.38
C VAL A 210 15.07 3.68 -2.91
N TYR A 211 14.81 4.78 -3.61
CA TYR A 211 15.35 6.09 -3.25
C TYR A 211 14.89 6.57 -1.87
N ILE A 212 13.59 6.45 -1.55
CA ILE A 212 13.02 6.84 -0.25
C ILE A 212 13.65 6.01 0.88
N ILE A 213 13.74 4.69 0.72
CA ILE A 213 14.31 3.82 1.75
C ILE A 213 15.78 4.13 1.98
N TRP A 214 16.52 4.45 0.91
CA TRP A 214 17.91 4.90 1.05
C TRP A 214 17.99 6.21 1.85
N GLN A 215 17.11 7.18 1.59
CA GLN A 215 17.16 8.49 2.27
C GLN A 215 16.75 8.44 3.74
N PHE A 216 15.74 7.63 4.10
CA PHE A 216 15.11 7.71 5.42
C PHE A 216 15.43 6.53 6.37
N GLY A 217 16.35 5.66 5.97
CA GLY A 217 16.82 4.56 6.80
C GLY A 217 16.04 3.26 6.61
N SER A 218 16.62 2.18 7.11
CA SER A 218 16.15 0.83 6.85
C SER A 218 14.98 0.37 7.73
N ILE A 219 14.60 1.09 8.80
CA ILE A 219 13.33 0.88 9.53
C ILE A 219 12.15 0.94 8.54
N ILE A 220 12.10 1.99 7.72
CA ILE A 220 11.04 2.17 6.72
C ILE A 220 11.13 1.08 5.65
N GLY A 221 12.35 0.72 5.23
CA GLY A 221 12.58 -0.37 4.29
C GLY A 221 12.04 -1.72 4.77
N LEU A 222 12.24 -2.05 6.05
CA LEU A 222 11.74 -3.28 6.66
C LEU A 222 10.20 -3.29 6.68
N TYR A 223 9.58 -2.21 7.19
CA TYR A 223 8.13 -2.04 7.19
C TYR A 223 7.54 -2.21 5.77
N TRP A 224 8.15 -1.56 4.78
CA TRP A 224 7.69 -1.59 3.40
C TRP A 224 7.83 -2.98 2.78
N THR A 225 8.95 -3.65 3.03
CA THR A 225 9.24 -5.02 2.55
C THR A 225 8.20 -6.01 3.08
N VAL A 226 7.94 -6.01 4.38
CA VAL A 226 6.94 -6.89 5.03
C VAL A 226 5.55 -6.61 4.48
N SER A 227 5.20 -5.33 4.32
CA SER A 227 3.96 -4.89 3.68
C SER A 227 3.77 -5.47 2.28
N ILE A 228 4.81 -5.42 1.45
CA ILE A 228 4.78 -5.95 0.07
C ILE A 228 4.62 -7.47 0.09
N LEU A 229 5.41 -8.18 0.92
CA LEU A 229 5.32 -9.64 1.04
C LEU A 229 3.92 -10.08 1.44
N PHE A 230 3.32 -9.41 2.43
CA PHE A 230 1.94 -9.66 2.81
C PHE A 230 0.99 -9.45 1.64
N SER A 231 1.12 -8.32 0.94
CA SER A 231 0.26 -7.98 -0.20
C SER A 231 0.40 -8.97 -1.35
N ILE A 232 1.61 -9.51 -1.61
CA ILE A 232 1.83 -10.58 -2.57
C ILE A 232 1.06 -11.83 -2.12
N GLY A 233 1.19 -12.21 -0.84
CA GLY A 233 0.44 -13.32 -0.24
C GLY A 233 -1.08 -13.15 -0.39
N GLU A 234 -1.61 -11.96 -0.09
CA GLU A 234 -3.03 -11.62 -0.29
C GLU A 234 -3.45 -11.81 -1.75
N GLN A 235 -2.67 -11.30 -2.70
CA GLN A 235 -2.96 -11.45 -4.13
C GLN A 235 -3.02 -12.93 -4.55
N TYR A 236 -2.15 -13.78 -4.01
CA TYR A 236 -2.19 -15.22 -4.25
C TYR A 236 -3.44 -15.88 -3.66
N ILE A 237 -3.81 -15.55 -2.41
CA ILE A 237 -5.00 -16.10 -1.76
C ILE A 237 -6.27 -15.68 -2.52
N VAL A 238 -6.38 -14.40 -2.85
CA VAL A 238 -7.50 -13.85 -3.63
C VAL A 238 -7.50 -14.40 -5.06
N LYS A 239 -6.33 -14.65 -5.66
CA LYS A 239 -6.25 -15.38 -6.92
C LYS A 239 -6.84 -16.77 -6.78
N LYS A 240 -6.42 -17.57 -5.81
CA LYS A 240 -6.91 -18.95 -5.63
C LYS A 240 -8.41 -19.02 -5.31
N LYS A 241 -8.92 -18.09 -4.50
CA LYS A 241 -10.32 -18.12 -4.02
C LYS A 241 -11.35 -17.64 -5.05
N TYR A 242 -10.93 -16.84 -6.03
CA TYR A 242 -11.84 -16.24 -7.02
C TYR A 242 -11.37 -16.46 -8.47
N ALA A 243 -10.30 -17.24 -8.72
CA ALA A 243 -9.97 -17.72 -10.07
C ALA A 243 -10.97 -18.79 -10.47
#